data_AF-A0A2E7MRC8-F1
#
_entry.id   AF-A0A2E7MRC8-F1
#
_cell.length_a   1.000
_cell.length_b   1.000
_cell.length_c   1.000
_cell.angle_alpha   90.00
_cell.angle_beta   90.00
_cell.angle_gamma   90.00
#
_symmetry.space_group_name_H-M   'P 1'
#
loop_
_entity.id
_entity.type
_entity.pdbx_description
1 polymer ?
#
loop_
_entity_poly.entity_id
_entity_poly.type
_entity_poly.pdbx_seq_one_letter_code
_entity_poly.pdbx_strand_id
1 'polypeptide(L)'
;MAATGGTRTIVTALIANFTISIAKFFGFVITSSSAMLAEAVHSLADTSNQALLLLGKKRSKKSPSAERPFGFGRERFFWAFVVSIVLFSLGSMYAVYEGIEKIRHPHEIESLWWALAILLFAMV
;
A
#
# COMPACT_ATOMS: atom_id res chain seq x y z
N MET A 1 -3.61 5.31 22.14
CA MET A 1 -3.49 6.61 21.45
C MET A 1 -3.41 6.38 19.93
N ALA A 2 -4.52 5.98 19.29
CA ALA A 2 -4.53 5.58 17.89
C ALA A 2 -4.82 6.77 16.96
N ALA A 3 -3.76 7.30 16.35
CA ALA A 3 -3.73 8.13 15.15
C ALA A 3 -4.78 9.26 15.05
N THR A 4 -4.61 10.32 15.83
CA THR A 4 -5.12 11.65 15.45
C THR A 4 -4.11 12.32 14.50
N GLY A 5 -3.73 11.64 13.42
CA GLY A 5 -2.96 12.28 12.34
C GLY A 5 -3.84 13.37 11.72
N GLY A 6 -3.33 14.61 11.68
CA GLY A 6 -4.02 15.71 11.01
C GLY A 6 -4.38 15.31 9.58
N THR A 7 -5.51 15.78 9.04
CA THR A 7 -5.89 15.47 7.63
C THR A 7 -4.74 15.77 6.68
N ARG A 8 -4.00 16.84 6.96
CA ARG A 8 -2.79 17.23 6.22
C ARG A 8 -1.74 16.13 6.20
N THR A 9 -1.42 15.50 7.34
CA THR A 9 -0.44 14.41 7.43
C THR A 9 -0.85 13.21 6.59
N ILE A 10 -2.12 12.81 6.63
CA ILE A 10 -2.61 11.66 5.86
C ILE A 10 -2.57 11.97 4.35
N VAL A 11 -2.93 13.19 3.95
CA VAL A 11 -2.87 13.62 2.54
C VAL A 11 -1.42 13.72 2.05
N THR A 12 -0.51 14.25 2.86
CA THR A 12 0.92 14.32 2.52
C THR A 12 1.51 12.92 2.36
N ALA A 13 1.22 12.01 3.29
CA ALA A 13 1.64 10.63 3.16
C ALA A 13 1.06 9.99 1.89
N LEU A 14 -0.21 10.24 1.56
CA LEU A 14 -0.88 9.65 0.41
C LEU A 14 -0.19 10.05 -0.89
N ILE A 15 0.13 11.33 -1.04
CA ILE A 15 0.82 11.85 -2.23
C ILE A 15 2.23 11.27 -2.32
N ALA A 16 2.96 11.20 -1.21
CA ALA A 16 4.32 10.65 -1.17
C ALA A 16 4.32 9.17 -1.58
N ASN A 17 3.50 8.34 -0.93
CA ASN A 17 3.45 6.90 -1.21
C ASN A 17 2.92 6.61 -2.62
N PHE A 18 1.97 7.41 -3.13
CA PHE A 18 1.50 7.26 -4.50
C PHE A 18 2.61 7.56 -5.51
N THR A 19 3.39 8.62 -5.27
CA THR A 19 4.53 8.98 -6.13
C THR A 19 5.60 7.88 -6.10
N ILE A 20 5.93 7.36 -4.92
CA ILE A 20 6.89 6.25 -4.77
C ILE A 20 6.37 4.97 -5.44
N SER A 21 5.07 4.67 -5.32
CA SER A 21 4.45 3.51 -5.96
C SER A 21 4.57 3.58 -7.49
N ILE A 22 4.32 4.76 -8.08
CA ILE A 22 4.53 4.99 -9.51
C ILE A 22 5.99 4.76 -9.89
N ALA A 23 6.94 5.36 -9.15
CA ALA A 23 8.36 5.21 -9.43
C ALA A 23 8.82 3.74 -9.38
N LYS A 24 8.39 2.98 -8.36
CA LYS A 24 8.68 1.54 -8.24
C LYS A 24 8.04 0.72 -9.35
N PHE A 25 6.81 1.05 -9.75
CA PHE A 25 6.14 0.36 -10.85
C PHE A 25 6.88 0.56 -12.19
N PHE A 26 7.32 1.79 -12.49
CA PHE A 26 8.20 2.04 -13.64
C PHE A 26 9.54 1.33 -13.51
N GLY A 27 10.10 1.31 -12.30
CA GLY A 27 11.26 0.50 -11.97
C GLY A 27 11.09 -0.97 -12.31
N PHE A 28 9.94 -1.56 -11.98
CA PHE A 28 9.62 -2.92 -12.36
C PHE A 28 9.55 -3.08 -13.88
N VAL A 29 8.87 -2.20 -14.60
CA VAL A 29 8.77 -2.29 -16.07
C VAL A 29 10.16 -2.25 -16.74
N ILE A 30 11.07 -1.44 -16.22
CA ILE A 30 12.45 -1.34 -16.75
C ILE A 30 13.28 -2.56 -16.37
N THR A 31 13.22 -2.97 -15.10
CA THR A 31 14.09 -4.03 -14.58
C THR A 31 13.56 -5.44 -14.84
N SER A 32 12.28 -5.57 -15.21
CA SER A 32 11.49 -6.81 -15.19
C SER A 32 11.67 -7.63 -13.90
N SER A 33 12.10 -6.98 -12.82
CA SER A 33 12.45 -7.64 -11.57
C SER A 33 11.21 -7.82 -10.74
N SER A 34 10.90 -9.07 -10.47
CA SER A 34 9.74 -9.42 -9.68
C SER A 34 9.88 -8.91 -8.22
N ALA A 35 11.11 -8.83 -7.69
CA ALA A 35 11.35 -8.17 -6.38
C ALA A 35 10.94 -6.68 -6.40
N MET A 36 11.13 -5.99 -7.53
CA MET A 36 10.68 -4.60 -7.70
C MET A 36 9.15 -4.50 -7.83
N LEU A 37 8.50 -5.51 -8.42
CA LEU A 37 7.05 -5.60 -8.47
C LEU A 37 6.45 -5.80 -7.08
N ALA A 38 7.03 -6.68 -6.26
CA ALA A 38 6.61 -6.87 -4.87
C ALA A 38 6.71 -5.56 -4.06
N GLU A 39 7.79 -4.81 -4.23
CA GLU A 39 7.99 -3.49 -3.62
C GLU A 39 6.97 -2.44 -4.13
N ALA A 40 6.65 -2.45 -5.43
CA ALA A 40 5.65 -1.55 -6.02
C ALA A 40 4.24 -1.83 -5.47
N VAL A 41 3.88 -3.12 -5.35
CA VAL A 41 2.61 -3.57 -4.75
C VAL A 41 2.53 -3.17 -3.27
N HIS A 42 3.64 -3.23 -2.52
CA HIS A 42 3.70 -2.75 -1.15
C HIS A 42 3.43 -1.24 -1.05
N SER A 43 4.07 -0.40 -1.87
CA SER A 43 3.80 1.05 -1.83
C SER A 43 2.39 1.41 -2.32
N LEU A 44 1.81 0.61 -3.23
CA LEU A 44 0.40 0.74 -3.63
C LEU A 44 -0.54 0.40 -2.46
N ALA A 45 -0.19 -0.62 -1.70
CA ALA A 45 -0.90 -1.06 -0.51
C ALA A 45 -0.95 0.04 0.56
N ASP A 46 0.18 0.70 0.83
CA ASP A 46 0.27 1.82 1.76
C ASP A 46 -0.54 3.04 1.30
N THR A 47 -0.50 3.34 0.00
CA THR A 47 -1.32 4.41 -0.60
C THR A 47 -2.81 4.11 -0.39
N SER A 48 -3.22 2.86 -0.62
CA SER A 48 -4.60 2.41 -0.41
C SER A 48 -5.03 2.52 1.06
N ASN A 49 -4.14 2.17 1.99
CA ASN A 49 -4.38 2.34 3.43
C ASN A 49 -4.65 3.82 3.78
N GLN A 50 -3.86 4.74 3.25
CA GLN A 50 -4.05 6.18 3.49
C GLN A 50 -5.34 6.72 2.88
N ALA A 51 -5.70 6.26 1.67
CA ALA A 51 -6.99 6.58 1.05
C ALA A 51 -8.17 6.08 1.91
N LEU A 52 -8.06 4.88 2.47
CA LEU A 52 -9.10 4.29 3.31
C LEU A 52 -9.20 4.94 4.69
N LEU A 53 -8.09 5.42 5.25
CA LEU A 53 -8.11 6.28 6.44
C LEU A 53 -8.82 7.61 6.17
N LEU A 54 -8.59 8.25 5.01
CA LEU A 54 -9.32 9.46 4.61
C LEU A 54 -10.82 9.19 4.41
N LEU A 55 -11.17 8.08 3.75
CA LEU A 55 -12.56 7.66 3.56
C LEU A 55 -13.24 7.36 4.90
N GLY A 56 -12.59 6.59 5.77
CA GLY A 56 -13.06 6.26 7.10
C GLY A 56 -13.25 7.51 7.96
N LYS A 57 -12.35 8.49 7.86
CA LYS A 57 -12.51 9.80 8.50
C LYS A 57 -13.73 10.55 7.96
N LYS A 58 -13.90 10.64 6.63
CA LYS A 58 -15.06 11.28 6.00
C LYS A 58 -16.37 10.63 6.43
N ARG A 59 -16.43 9.29 6.45
CA ARG A 59 -17.61 8.54 6.88
C ARG A 59 -17.86 8.62 8.39
N SER A 60 -16.81 8.67 9.21
CA SER A 60 -16.96 8.83 10.67
C SER A 60 -17.57 10.17 11.08
N LYS A 61 -17.47 11.20 10.22
CA LYS A 61 -18.11 12.52 10.40
C LYS A 61 -19.58 12.55 9.95
N LYS A 62 -20.11 11.44 9.42
CA LYS A 62 -21.52 11.36 9.03
C LYS A 62 -22.41 11.44 10.28
N SER A 63 -23.40 12.32 10.26
CA SER A 63 -24.37 12.47 11.34
C SER A 63 -25.09 11.14 11.63
N PRO A 64 -25.45 10.85 12.89
CA PRO A 64 -26.23 9.68 13.25
C PRO A 64 -27.53 9.59 12.43
N SER A 65 -27.91 8.37 12.02
CA SER A 65 -29.18 8.09 11.36
C SER A 65 -30.10 7.28 12.27
N ALA A 66 -31.39 7.18 11.94
CA ALA A 66 -32.35 6.36 12.70
C ALA A 66 -31.92 4.89 12.82
N GLU A 67 -31.24 4.36 11.79
CA GLU A 67 -30.67 3.00 11.79
C GLU A 67 -29.37 2.87 12.61
N ARG A 68 -28.64 3.98 12.84
CA ARG A 68 -27.39 4.02 13.61
C ARG A 68 -27.37 5.21 14.58
N PRO A 69 -28.09 5.12 15.70
CA PRO A 69 -28.20 6.20 16.68
C PRO A 69 -26.87 6.54 17.37
N PHE A 70 -25.93 5.60 17.44
CA PHE A 70 -24.57 5.82 17.97
C PHE A 70 -23.58 6.39 16.92
N GLY A 71 -24.01 6.66 15.69
CA GLY A 71 -23.20 7.23 14.62
C GLY A 71 -22.25 6.24 13.92
N PHE A 72 -21.32 6.78 13.13
CA PHE A 72 -20.48 6.02 12.18
C PHE A 72 -19.00 5.93 12.59
N GLY A 73 -18.66 6.28 13.84
CA GLY A 73 -17.26 6.36 14.30
C GLY A 73 -16.46 5.06 14.21
N ARG A 74 -17.13 3.90 14.26
CA ARG A 74 -16.51 2.57 14.16
C ARG A 74 -16.18 2.12 12.72
N GLU A 75 -16.71 2.78 11.70
CA GLU A 75 -16.46 2.38 10.30
C GLU A 75 -14.98 2.44 9.91
N ARG A 76 -14.18 3.30 10.56
CA ARG A 76 -12.74 3.36 10.33
C ARG A 76 -12.03 2.02 10.60
N PHE A 77 -12.46 1.29 11.62
CA PHE A 77 -11.83 0.03 12.01
C PHE A 77 -12.21 -1.09 11.05
N PHE A 78 -13.46 -1.07 10.57
CA PHE A 78 -13.92 -1.99 9.54
C PHE A 78 -13.11 -1.82 8.26
N TRP A 79 -12.94 -0.59 7.77
CA TRP A 79 -12.16 -0.34 6.55
C TRP A 79 -10.67 -0.68 6.73
N ALA A 80 -10.07 -0.38 7.88
CA ALA A 80 -8.70 -0.81 8.17
C ALA A 80 -8.56 -2.34 8.14
N PHE A 81 -9.52 -3.07 8.70
CA PHE A 81 -9.53 -4.54 8.69
C PHE A 81 -9.66 -5.11 7.26
N VAL A 82 -10.54 -4.54 6.43
CA VAL A 82 -10.69 -4.93 5.02
C VAL A 82 -9.37 -4.76 4.26
N VAL A 83 -8.68 -3.62 4.47
CA VAL A 83 -7.35 -3.39 3.88
C VAL A 83 -6.38 -4.48 4.27
N SER A 84 -6.25 -4.75 5.57
CA SER A 84 -5.31 -5.77 6.06
C SER A 84 -5.53 -7.13 5.40
N ILE A 85 -6.78 -7.56 5.22
CA ILE A 85 -7.10 -8.82 4.53
C ILE A 85 -6.66 -8.78 3.07
N VAL A 86 -6.99 -7.71 2.34
CA VAL A 86 -6.68 -7.59 0.91
C VAL A 86 -5.16 -7.59 0.68
N LEU A 87 -4.43 -6.78 1.45
CA LEU A 87 -2.98 -6.67 1.34
C LEU A 87 -2.27 -7.94 1.72
N PHE A 88 -2.69 -8.56 2.84
CA PHE A 88 -2.11 -9.81 3.27
C PHE A 88 -2.36 -10.91 2.24
N SER A 89 -3.58 -11.05 1.73
CA SER A 89 -3.94 -12.13 0.82
C SER A 89 -3.24 -11.98 -0.54
N LEU A 90 -3.35 -10.80 -1.17
CA LEU A 90 -2.74 -10.56 -2.48
C LEU A 90 -1.21 -10.51 -2.38
N GLY A 91 -0.68 -9.83 -1.37
CA GLY A 91 0.76 -9.71 -1.17
C GLY A 91 1.43 -11.05 -0.87
N SER A 92 0.87 -11.85 0.04
CA SER A 92 1.43 -13.17 0.35
C SER A 92 1.32 -14.15 -0.82
N MET A 93 0.18 -14.18 -1.51
CA MET A 93 -0.02 -15.06 -2.65
C MET A 93 0.94 -14.72 -3.79
N TYR A 94 1.13 -13.43 -4.09
CA TYR A 94 2.09 -12.97 -5.09
C TYR A 94 3.53 -13.30 -4.69
N ALA A 95 3.93 -13.01 -3.45
CA ALA A 95 5.28 -13.27 -2.96
C ALA A 95 5.63 -14.77 -2.98
N VAL A 96 4.67 -15.65 -2.62
CA VAL A 96 4.86 -17.11 -2.69
C VAL A 96 4.97 -17.57 -4.13
N TYR A 97 4.08 -17.13 -5.02
CA TYR A 97 4.12 -17.47 -6.44
C TYR A 97 5.47 -17.10 -7.04
N GLU A 98 5.89 -15.86 -6.83
CA GLU A 98 7.13 -15.34 -7.38
C GLU A 98 8.38 -16.02 -6.80
N GLY A 99 8.36 -16.32 -5.49
CA GLY A 99 9.42 -17.07 -4.84
C GLY A 99 9.59 -18.47 -5.42
N ILE A 100 8.48 -19.18 -5.69
CA ILE A 100 8.50 -20.48 -6.35
C ILE A 100 9.04 -20.35 -7.78
N GLU A 101 8.58 -19.34 -8.52
CA GLU A 101 8.98 -19.13 -9.91
C GLU A 101 10.47 -18.85 -10.04
N LYS A 102 11.04 -18.01 -9.18
CA LYS A 102 12.48 -17.73 -9.13
C LYS A 102 13.34 -18.94 -8.78
N ILE A 103 12.83 -19.86 -7.95
CA ILE A 103 13.53 -21.11 -7.62
C ILE A 103 13.53 -22.04 -8.84
N ARG A 104 12.42 -22.10 -9.59
CA ARG A 104 12.27 -22.96 -10.77
C ARG A 104 13.01 -22.42 -11.99
N HIS A 105 13.03 -21.09 -12.13
CA HIS A 105 13.61 -20.38 -13.26
C HIS A 105 14.55 -19.28 -12.75
N PRO A 106 15.80 -19.61 -12.44
CA PRO A 106 16.80 -18.62 -12.05
C PRO A 106 17.06 -17.68 -13.23
N HIS A 107 16.84 -16.38 -13.02
CA HIS A 107 17.17 -15.32 -13.97
C HIS A 107 18.23 -14.42 -13.36
N GLU A 108 19.23 -14.04 -14.15
CA GLU A 108 20.23 -13.07 -13.71
C GLU A 108 19.58 -11.69 -13.56
N ILE A 109 19.95 -10.96 -12.50
CA ILE A 109 19.43 -9.62 -12.25
C ILE A 109 20.10 -8.66 -13.24
N GLU A 110 19.43 -8.35 -14.35
CA GLU A 110 20.02 -7.55 -15.43
C GLU A 110 20.35 -6.10 -15.03
N SER A 111 19.77 -5.56 -13.94
CA SER A 111 19.98 -4.16 -13.54
C SER A 111 19.98 -3.90 -12.04
N LEU A 112 20.88 -4.57 -11.32
CA LEU A 112 21.06 -4.42 -9.87
C LEU A 112 21.16 -2.95 -9.41
N TRP A 113 21.85 -2.10 -10.17
CA TRP A 113 22.02 -0.67 -9.84
C TRP A 113 20.71 0.13 -9.86
N TRP A 114 19.83 -0.11 -10.83
CA TRP A 114 18.51 0.52 -10.88
C TRP A 114 17.63 0.04 -9.72
N ALA A 115 17.69 -1.26 -9.41
CA ALA A 115 16.96 -1.81 -8.29
C ALA A 115 17.38 -1.19 -6.95
N LEU A 116 18.69 -1.03 -6.72
CA LEU A 116 19.23 -0.40 -5.52
C LEU A 116 18.91 1.10 -5.43
N ALA A 117 18.98 1.83 -6.54
CA ALA A 117 18.66 3.26 -6.56
C ALA A 117 17.19 3.53 -6.19
N ILE A 118 16.26 2.71 -6.69
CA ILE A 118 14.84 2.82 -6.38
C ILE A 118 14.56 2.44 -4.92
N LEU A 119 15.20 1.38 -4.40
CA LEU A 119 15.06 0.99 -2.99
C LEU A 119 15.56 2.09 -2.04
N LEU A 120 16.70 2.72 -2.34
CA LEU A 120 17.23 3.83 -1.54
C LEU A 120 16.33 5.06 -1.59
N PHE A 121 15.80 5.41 -2.76
CA PHE A 121 14.83 6.50 -2.88
C PHE A 121 13.55 6.24 -2.07
N ALA A 122 13.08 4.99 -2.03
CA ALA A 122 11.90 4.61 -1.27
C ALA A 122 12.11 4.59 0.25
N MET A 123 13.36 4.63 0.72
CA MET A 123 13.72 4.62 2.13
C MET A 123 13.70 6.03 2.77
N VAL A 124 13.65 7.07 1.94
CA VAL A 124 13.64 8.49 2.32
C VAL A 124 12.21 9.04 2.25
#